data_AF-A0A1V1NY57-F1
#
_entry.id   AF-A0A1V1NY57-F1
#
_cell.length_a   1.000
_cell.length_b   1.000
_cell.length_c   1.000
_cell.angle_alpha   90.00
_cell.angle_beta   90.00
_cell.angle_gamma   90.00
#
_symmetry.space_group_name_H-M   'P 1'
#
loop_
_entity.id
_entity.type
_entity.pdbx_description
1 polymer ?
#
loop_
_entity_poly.entity_id
_entity_poly.type
_entity_poly.pdbx_seq_one_letter_code
_entity_poly.pdbx_strand_id
1 'polypeptide(L)' 'MNELKKLNQQAEAVKAEMKVVFLKKWIFAYKGLTAKAKQFASEHEIFWSTRKELDALLDYLKLRPLYSFKDAA' A
#
# COMPACT_ATOMS: atom_id res chain seq x y z
N MET A 1 7.13 -0.21 -9.75
CA MET A 1 6.14 -0.05 -10.85
C MET A 1 5.38 -1.35 -11.11
N ASN A 2 6.08 -2.49 -11.28
CA ASN A 2 5.41 -3.79 -11.52
C ASN A 2 4.40 -4.15 -10.41
N GLU A 3 4.76 -3.94 -9.15
CA GLU A 3 3.89 -4.27 -8.00
C GLU A 3 2.59 -3.45 -7.96
N LEU A 4 2.63 -2.15 -8.32
CA LEU A 4 1.42 -1.34 -8.40
C LEU A 4 0.49 -1.79 -9.53
N LYS A 5 1.07 -2.21 -10.67
CA LYS A 5 0.29 -2.74 -11.80
C LYS A 5 -0.37 -4.06 -11.42
N LYS A 6 0.35 -4.97 -10.77
CA LYS A 6 -0.19 -6.23 -10.27
C LYS A 6 -1.32 -6.01 -9.26
N LEU A 7 -1.12 -5.12 -8.29
CA LEU A 7 -2.16 -4.76 -7.32
C LEU A 7 -3.42 -4.24 -8.02
N ASN A 8 -3.25 -3.37 -9.02
CA ASN A 8 -4.38 -2.86 -9.80
C ASN A 8 -5.08 -3.97 -10.59
N GLN A 9 -4.34 -4.86 -11.24
CA GLN A 9 -4.90 -6.00 -11.98
C GLN A 9 -5.70 -6.94 -11.06
N GLN A 10 -5.16 -7.26 -9.88
CA GLN A 10 -5.86 -8.09 -8.89
C GLN A 10 -7.14 -7.42 -8.40
N ALA A 11 -7.10 -6.11 -8.15
CA ALA A 11 -8.26 -5.36 -7.73
C ALA A 11 -9.38 -5.36 -8.78
N GLU A 12 -9.04 -5.24 -10.07
CA GLU A 12 -10.04 -5.31 -11.14
C GLU A 12 -10.63 -6.72 -11.30
N ALA A 13 -9.83 -7.77 -11.11
CA ALA A 13 -10.34 -9.15 -11.08
C ALA A 13 -11.34 -9.36 -9.92
N VAL A 14 -10.99 -8.91 -8.71
CA VAL A 14 -11.87 -8.99 -7.53
C VAL A 14 -13.19 -8.24 -7.76
N LYS A 15 -13.16 -7.05 -8.35
CA LYS A 15 -14.38 -6.29 -8.69
C LYS A 15 -15.28 -7.08 -9.64
N ALA A 16 -14.71 -7.67 -10.68
CA ALA A 16 -15.45 -8.40 -11.71
C ALA A 16 -16.11 -9.67 -11.15
N GLU A 17 -15.39 -10.42 -10.29
CA GLU A 17 -15.85 -11.72 -9.81
C GLU A 17 -16.78 -11.63 -8.61
N MET A 18 -16.57 -10.67 -7.71
CA MET A 18 -17.19 -10.71 -6.37
C MET A 18 -18.35 -9.72 -6.15
N LYS A 19 -18.79 -8.99 -7.18
CA LYS A 19 -19.83 -7.93 -7.09
C LYS A 19 -19.58 -6.97 -5.90
N VAL A 20 -18.33 -6.58 -5.72
CA VAL A 20 -17.90 -5.83 -4.54
C VAL A 20 -18.54 -4.43 -4.54
N VAL A 21 -19.22 -4.08 -3.44
CA VAL A 21 -19.86 -2.76 -3.26
C VAL A 21 -18.80 -1.65 -3.17
N PHE A 22 -17.66 -1.94 -2.55
CA PHE A 22 -16.57 -0.98 -2.40
C PHE A 22 -15.21 -1.68 -2.33
N LEU A 23 -14.24 -1.19 -3.10
CA LEU A 23 -12.87 -1.69 -3.08
C LEU A 23 -11.87 -0.55 -2.96
N LYS A 24 -10.96 -0.63 -2.00
CA LYS A 24 -9.87 0.32 -1.79
C LYS A 24 -8.52 -0.36 -1.98
N LYS A 25 -7.68 0.18 -2.86
CA LYS A 25 -6.31 -0.29 -3.06
C LYS A 25 -5.38 0.50 -2.14
N TRP A 26 -4.61 -0.18 -1.30
CA TRP A 26 -3.61 0.47 -0.45
C TRP A 26 -2.34 -0.37 -0.39
N ILE A 27 -1.19 0.26 -0.64
CA ILE A 27 0.13 -0.37 -0.50
C ILE A 27 0.98 0.32 0.57
N PHE A 28 1.70 -0.47 1.35
CA PHE A 28 2.74 0.03 2.25
C PHE A 28 4.10 -0.11 1.58
N ALA A 29 4.69 1.02 1.18
CA ALA A 29 5.97 1.08 0.52
C ALA A 29 7.03 1.58 1.50
N TYR A 30 8.02 0.76 1.87
CA TYR A 30 8.95 1.08 2.97
C TYR A 30 9.56 2.50 2.90
N LYS A 31 10.14 2.87 1.75
CA LYS A 31 10.71 4.22 1.49
C LYS A 31 9.78 5.16 0.71
N GLY A 32 8.53 4.77 0.49
CA GLY A 32 7.57 5.47 -0.38
C GLY A 32 7.73 5.12 -1.86
N LEU A 33 7.10 5.93 -2.71
CA LEU A 33 7.02 5.71 -4.16
C LEU A 33 7.91 6.70 -4.94
N THR A 34 8.47 6.24 -6.06
CA THR A 34 9.12 7.11 -7.05
C THR A 34 8.09 8.03 -7.72
N ALA A 35 8.51 9.13 -8.34
CA ALA A 35 7.60 10.09 -9.00
C ALA A 35 6.65 9.40 -10.00
N LYS A 36 7.20 8.56 -10.88
CA LYS A 36 6.41 7.77 -11.84
C LYS A 36 5.40 6.85 -11.15
N ALA A 37 5.79 6.24 -10.04
CA ALA A 37 4.91 5.36 -9.26
C ALA A 37 3.82 6.12 -8.50
N LYS A 38 4.10 7.34 -8.01
CA LYS A 38 3.09 8.24 -7.42
C LYS A 38 2.05 8.64 -8.45
N GLN A 39 2.49 9.00 -9.66
CA GLN A 39 1.58 9.32 -10.76
C GLN A 39 0.64 8.15 -11.06
N PHE A 40 1.18 6.96 -11.29
CA PHE A 40 0.37 5.76 -11.53
C PHE A 40 -0.59 5.46 -10.36
N ALA A 41 -0.11 5.60 -9.12
CA ALA A 41 -0.96 5.38 -7.95
C ALA A 41 -2.12 6.38 -7.90
N SER A 42 -1.87 7.65 -8.24
CA SER A 42 -2.91 8.68 -8.32
C SER A 42 -3.94 8.39 -9.41
N GLU A 43 -3.48 8.05 -10.62
CA GLU A 43 -4.34 7.75 -11.78
C GLU A 43 -5.26 6.55 -11.53
N HIS A 44 -4.81 5.59 -10.71
CA HIS A 44 -5.55 4.38 -10.40
C HIS A 44 -6.12 4.35 -8.98
N GLU A 45 -6.19 5.48 -8.27
CA GLU A 45 -6.75 5.59 -6.92
C GLU A 45 -6.15 4.58 -5.91
N ILE A 46 -4.84 4.37 -6.00
CA ILE A 46 -4.07 3.52 -5.10
C ILE A 46 -3.49 4.38 -3.98
N PHE A 47 -3.95 4.13 -2.76
CA PHE A 47 -3.42 4.74 -1.57
C PHE A 47 -2.05 4.15 -1.27
N TRP A 48 -1.17 4.95 -0.68
CA TRP A 48 0.13 4.46 -0.26
C TRP A 48 0.60 5.14 1.00
N SER A 49 1.39 4.41 1.78
CA SER A 49 2.04 4.95 2.97
C SER A 49 3.45 4.40 3.08
N THR A 50 4.33 5.22 3.64
CA THR A 50 5.69 4.87 4.03
C THR A 50 5.71 4.01 5.28
N ARG A 51 6.86 3.39 5.58
CA ARG A 51 7.06 2.73 6.88
C ARG A 51 6.81 3.70 8.04
N LYS A 52 7.30 4.93 7.93
CA LYS A 52 7.13 5.97 8.95
C LYS A 52 5.66 6.31 9.19
N GLU A 53 4.88 6.47 8.13
CA GLU A 53 3.43 6.76 8.24
C GLU A 53 2.66 5.58 8.82
N LEU A 54 3.04 4.34 8.47
CA LEU A 54 2.45 3.15 9.08
C LEU A 54 2.80 3.04 10.57
N ASP A 55 4.06 3.26 10.95
CA ASP A 55 4.46 3.24 12.36
C ASP A 55 3.72 4.33 13.17
N ALA A 56 3.56 5.54 12.60
CA ALA A 56 2.78 6.61 13.24
C ALA A 56 1.30 6.25 13.40
N LEU A 57 0.72 5.55 12.42
CA LEU A 57 -0.66 5.05 12.51
C LEU A 57 -0.81 3.99 13.60
N LEU A 58 0.15 3.07 13.70
CA LEU A 58 0.15 2.03 14.74
C LEU A 58 0.27 2.66 16.13
N ASP A 59 1.17 3.63 16.30
CA ASP A 59 1.34 4.37 17.55
C ASP A 59 0.07 5.13 17.96
N TYR A 60 -0.53 5.88 17.02
CA TYR A 60 -1.78 6.60 17.25
C TYR A 60 -2.92 5.69 17.72
N LEU A 61 -3.00 4.48 17.17
CA LEU A 61 -3.99 3.46 17.52
C LEU A 61 -3.59 2.60 18.74
N LYS A 62 -2.45 2.88 19.38
CA LYS A 62 -1.87 2.09 20.48
C LYS A 62 -1.68 0.60 20.12
N LEU A 63 -1.36 0.33 18.86
CA LEU A 63 -1.09 -1.01 18.35
C LEU A 63 0.39 -1.36 18.49
N ARG A 64 0.68 -2.66 18.51
CA ARG A 64 2.06 -3.15 18.57
C ARG A 64 2.83 -2.70 17.32
N PRO A 65 4.07 -2.18 17.45
CA PRO A 65 4.93 -1.90 16.31
C PRO A 65 5.19 -3.14 15.44
N LEU A 66 5.50 -2.91 14.17
CA LEU A 66 5.99 -3.97 13.30
C LEU A 66 7.43 -4.32 13.67
N TYR A 67 7.72 -5.61 13.76
CA TYR A 67 9.10 -6.09 13.91
C TYR A 67 9.96 -5.54 12.76
N SER A 68 11.12 -4.99 13.09
CA SER A 68 12.19 -4.80 12.12
C SER A 68 13.10 -6.02 12.19
N PHE A 69 13.37 -6.63 11.04
CA PHE A 69 14.59 -7.40 10.90
C PHE A 69 15.70 -6.37 10.97
N LYS A 70 16.37 -6.24 12.13
CA LYS A 70 17.62 -5.47 12.16
C LYS A 70 18.55 -6.11 11.14
N ASP A 71 19.15 -5.31 10.27
CA ASP A 71 20.37 -5.73 9.62
C ASP A 71 21.33 -6.15 10.75
N ALA A 72 21.85 -7.37 10.68
CA ALA A 72 22.90 -7.81 11.58
C ALA A 72 24.00 -6.73 11.56
N ALA A 73 24.29 -6.17 12.73
CA ALA A 73 25.36 -5.21 12.93
C ALA A 73 26.71 -5.77 12.47
#